data_AF-A0AAW4YDD1-F1
#
_entry.id   AF-A0AAW4YDD1-F1
#
_cell.length_a   1.000
_cell.length_b   1.000
_cell.length_c   1.000
_cell.angle_alpha   90.00
_cell.angle_beta   90.00
_cell.angle_gamma   90.00
#
_symmetry.space_group_name_H-M   'P 1'
#
loop_
_entity.id
_entity.type
_entity.pdbx_description
1 polymer ?
#
loop_
_entity_poly.entity_id
_entity_poly.type
_entity_poly.pdbx_seq_one_letter_code
_entity_poly.pdbx_strand_id
1 'polypeptide(L)' 'SLEPVTIGSGTQIKAQSIKAGNKVLPHSKVLLLTDGDLTMPDMTGWTKEDVIAFENLTNIKVNLKGSGFVSHQSISK' A
#
# COMPACT_ATOMS: atom_id res chain seq x y z
N SER A 1 15.14 8.03 0.72
CA SER A 1 14.03 8.53 1.56
C SER A 1 13.01 7.40 1.71
N LEU A 2 12.15 7.44 2.73
CA LEU A 2 10.97 6.55 2.79
C LEU A 2 9.86 7.12 1.91
N GLU A 3 9.05 6.25 1.33
CA GLU A 3 7.89 6.64 0.52
C GLU A 3 6.59 6.21 1.23
N PRO A 4 6.00 7.07 2.06
CA PRO A 4 4.73 6.76 2.71
C PRO A 4 3.58 6.82 1.71
N VAL A 5 2.67 5.85 1.77
CA VAL A 5 1.41 5.84 1.05
C VAL A 5 0.28 5.81 2.06
N THR A 6 -0.56 6.85 2.07
CA THR A 6 -1.74 6.91 2.92
C THR A 6 -2.92 6.27 2.21
N ILE A 7 -3.64 5.40 2.92
CA ILE A 7 -4.82 4.69 2.47
C ILE A 7 -5.96 5.09 3.41
N GLY A 8 -6.97 5.74 2.86
CA GLY A 8 -8.13 6.24 3.57
C GLY A 8 -8.25 7.77 3.62
N SER A 9 -9.43 8.25 3.99
CA SER A 9 -9.78 9.68 4.03
C SER A 9 -9.72 10.33 5.42
N GLY A 10 -9.38 9.55 6.44
CA GLY A 10 -9.34 10.00 7.83
C GLY A 10 -8.04 10.68 8.24
N THR A 11 -7.93 10.93 9.54
CA THR A 11 -6.85 11.72 10.15
C THR A 11 -6.01 10.93 11.15
N GLN A 12 -6.44 9.74 11.54
CA GLN A 12 -5.76 8.89 12.51
C GLN A 12 -5.29 7.59 11.86
N ILE A 13 -4.01 7.25 12.03
CA ILE A 13 -3.45 5.98 11.56
C ILE A 13 -4.00 4.84 12.44
N LYS A 14 -4.70 3.88 11.81
CA LYS A 14 -5.21 2.67 12.45
C LYS A 14 -4.22 1.51 12.34
N ALA A 15 -3.51 1.41 11.23
CA ALA A 15 -2.56 0.34 10.98
C ALA A 15 -1.47 0.77 9.98
N GLN A 16 -0.38 0.02 9.93
CA GLN A 16 0.75 0.25 9.03
C GLN A 16 1.31 -1.08 8.52
N SER A 17 1.80 -1.11 7.28
CA SER A 17 2.39 -2.33 6.70
C SER A 17 3.68 -2.77 7.40
N ILE A 18 4.39 -1.82 8.03
CA ILE A 18 5.61 -2.09 8.79
C ILE A 18 5.45 -1.57 10.21
N LYS A 19 5.63 -2.44 11.21
CA LYS A 19 5.56 -2.05 12.62
C LYS A 19 6.66 -1.06 12.98
N ALA A 20 6.34 -0.14 13.90
CA ALA A 20 7.27 0.84 14.43
C ALA A 20 8.51 0.15 15.03
N GLY A 21 9.69 0.77 14.85
CA GLY A 21 10.97 0.24 15.34
C GLY A 21 11.65 -0.77 14.41
N ASN A 22 10.98 -1.23 13.36
CA ASN A 22 11.62 -2.05 12.34
C ASN A 22 12.46 -1.21 11.39
N LYS A 23 13.59 -1.77 10.94
CA LYS A 23 14.41 -1.19 9.88
C LYS A 23 13.75 -1.46 8.54
N VAL A 24 13.72 -0.42 7.71
CA VAL A 24 13.17 -0.45 6.37
C VAL A 24 14.29 -0.13 5.39
N LEU A 25 14.31 -0.81 4.24
CA LEU A 25 15.29 -0.49 3.21
C LEU A 25 15.00 0.92 2.65
N PRO A 26 16.04 1.66 2.24
CA PRO A 26 15.83 2.90 1.53
C PRO A 26 14.93 2.68 0.30
N HIS A 27 14.01 3.61 0.04
CA HIS A 27 13.07 3.56 -1.09
C HIS A 27 12.01 2.47 -1.01
N SER A 28 11.87 1.76 0.10
CA SER A 28 10.68 0.92 0.32
C SER A 28 9.45 1.80 0.59
N LYS A 29 8.30 1.32 0.11
CA LYS A 29 7.00 1.92 0.44
C LYS A 29 6.55 1.50 1.83
N VAL A 30 5.98 2.46 2.56
CA VAL A 30 5.36 2.23 3.86
C VAL A 30 3.89 2.59 3.73
N LEU A 31 3.00 1.60 3.87
CA LEU A 31 1.57 1.81 3.73
C LEU A 31 0.98 2.16 5.09
N LEU A 32 0.15 3.20 5.13
CA LEU A 32 -0.51 3.70 6.33
C LEU A 32 -2.02 3.67 6.11
N LEU A 33 -2.73 2.87 6.89
CA LEU A 33 -4.20 2.82 6.86
C LEU A 33 -4.75 3.81 7.89
N THR A 34 -5.58 4.75 7.45
CA THR A 34 -6.25 5.70 8.33
C THR A 34 -7.64 5.20 8.74
N ASP A 35 -8.28 5.92 9.67
CA ASP A 35 -9.73 5.89 9.82
C ASP A 35 -10.44 6.49 8.60
N GLY A 36 -11.77 6.46 8.60
CA GLY A 36 -12.59 6.96 7.48
C GLY A 36 -12.80 5.95 6.35
N ASP A 37 -13.20 6.47 5.19
CA ASP A 37 -13.48 5.65 4.01
C ASP A 37 -12.18 5.20 3.35
N LEU A 38 -12.13 3.95 2.91
CA LEU A 38 -10.97 3.40 2.23
C LEU A 38 -10.82 4.01 0.83
N THR A 39 -9.62 4.49 0.52
CA THR A 39 -9.26 5.02 -0.80
C THR A 39 -8.35 4.06 -1.55
N MET A 40 -8.45 4.02 -2.87
CA MET A 40 -7.59 3.19 -3.71
C MET A 40 -6.31 3.98 -4.05
N PRO A 41 -5.12 3.60 -3.60
CA PRO A 41 -3.90 4.30 -3.96
C PRO A 41 -3.54 4.09 -5.44
N ASP A 42 -2.69 4.97 -5.96
CA ASP A 42 -1.98 4.71 -7.23
C ASP A 42 -0.89 3.66 -6.99
N MET A 43 -1.11 2.48 -7.54
CA MET A 43 -0.21 1.33 -7.43
C MET A 43 0.83 1.29 -8.56
N THR A 44 0.89 2.29 -9.46
CA THR A 44 1.86 2.29 -10.56
C THR A 44 3.29 2.21 -10.02
N GLY A 45 4.09 1.26 -10.54
CA GLY A 45 5.46 1.02 -10.11
C GLY A 45 5.59 0.20 -8.82
N TRP A 46 4.49 -0.29 -8.25
CA TRP A 46 4.54 -1.16 -7.07
C TRP A 46 5.10 -2.54 -7.42
N THR A 47 5.86 -3.11 -6.49
CA THR A 47 6.27 -4.52 -6.59
C THR A 47 5.13 -5.44 -6.17
N LYS A 48 5.28 -6.74 -6.40
CA LYS A 48 4.35 -7.74 -5.89
C LYS A 48 4.24 -7.70 -4.36
N GLU A 49 5.35 -7.47 -3.66
CA GLU A 49 5.39 -7.36 -2.20
C GLU A 49 4.61 -6.16 -1.70
N ASP A 50 4.69 -5.02 -2.39
CA ASP A 50 3.90 -3.82 -2.07
C ASP A 50 2.39 -4.09 -2.19
N VAL A 51 1.97 -4.81 -3.25
CA VAL A 51 0.56 -5.19 -3.45
C VAL A 51 0.09 -6.15 -2.37
N ILE A 52 0.88 -7.18 -2.03
CA ILE A 52 0.56 -8.12 -0.94
C ILE A 52 0.47 -7.40 0.41
N ALA A 53 1.34 -6.41 0.66
CA ALA A 53 1.26 -5.59 1.85
C ALA A 53 -0.06 -4.80 1.93
N PHE A 54 -0.55 -4.27 0.80
CA PHE A 54 -1.86 -3.63 0.72
C PHE A 54 -3.00 -4.62 0.97
N GLU A 55 -2.97 -5.81 0.37
CA GLU A 55 -3.99 -6.84 0.61
C GLU A 55 -4.07 -7.20 2.10
N ASN A 56 -2.92 -7.43 2.74
CA ASN A 56 -2.87 -7.78 4.16
C ASN A 56 -3.33 -6.64 5.07
N LEU A 57 -3.00 -5.40 4.71
CA LEU A 57 -3.34 -4.23 5.52
C LEU A 57 -4.83 -3.87 5.42
N THR A 58 -5.43 -4.02 4.23
CA THR A 58 -6.81 -3.60 3.93
C THR A 58 -7.81 -4.76 3.92
N ASN A 59 -7.32 -6.00 3.90
CA ASN A 59 -8.09 -7.22 3.68
C ASN A 59 -8.83 -7.26 2.32
N ILE A 60 -8.42 -6.43 1.36
CA ILE A 60 -8.93 -6.44 -0.02
C ILE A 60 -8.09 -7.41 -0.84
N LYS A 61 -8.73 -8.37 -1.51
CA LYS A 61 -8.04 -9.29 -2.41
C LYS A 61 -7.76 -8.62 -3.76
N VAL A 62 -6.54 -8.79 -4.26
CA VAL A 62 -6.02 -8.26 -5.52
C VAL A 62 -5.59 -9.43 -6.40
N ASN A 63 -6.14 -9.51 -7.60
CA ASN A 63 -5.74 -10.50 -8.60
C ASN A 63 -4.59 -9.94 -9.45
N LEU A 64 -3.39 -10.48 -9.25
CA LEU A 64 -2.21 -10.11 -10.03
C LEU A 64 -2.09 -10.95 -11.31
N LYS A 65 -1.76 -10.29 -12.43
CA LYS A 65 -1.44 -10.93 -13.71
C LYS A 65 -0.13 -10.37 -14.27
N GLY A 66 0.72 -11.25 -14.79
CA GLY A 66 2.05 -10.89 -15.29
C GLY A 66 3.14 -10.90 -14.21
N SER A 67 4.27 -10.27 -14.51
CA SER A 67 5.45 -10.21 -13.64
C SER A 67 6.12 -8.83 -13.72
N GLY A 68 6.94 -8.51 -12.73
CA GLY A 68 7.61 -7.21 -12.61
C GLY A 68 6.81 -6.22 -11.75
N PHE A 69 6.73 -4.97 -12.21
CA PHE A 69 6.05 -3.88 -11.51
C PHE A 69 4.63 -3.67 -12.05
N VAL A 70 3.73 -3.19 -11.20
CA VAL A 70 2.38 -2.81 -11.59
C VAL A 70 2.45 -1.67 -12.61
N SER A 71 1.98 -1.93 -13.83
CA SER A 71 1.86 -0.92 -14.89
C SER A 71 0.41 -0.47 -15.13
N HIS A 72 -0.56 -1.19 -14.57
CA HIS A 72 -1.98 -0.93 -14.74
C HIS A 72 -2.77 -1.46 -13.53
N GLN A 73 -3.78 -0.72 -13.11
CA GLN A 73 -4.78 -1.12 -12.12
C GLN A 73 -6.19 -0.90 -12.67
N SER A 74 -7.12 -1.82 -12.38
CA SER A 74 -8.48 -1.75 -12.90
C SER A 74 -9.39 -0.78 -12.13
N ILE A 75 -9.05 -0.49 -10.87
CA ILE A 75 -9.79 0.45 -10.03
C ILE A 75 -9.13 1.81 -10.15
N SER A 76 -9.93 2.84 -10.41
CA SER A 76 -9.43 4.21 -10.45
C SER A 76 -8.83 4.61 -9.10
N LYS A 77 -7.69 5.29 -9.18
CA LYS A 77 -7.03 5.94 -8.05
C LYS A 77 -7.82 7.14 -7.55
#